data_AF-A0A8S3ERN0-F1
#
_entry.id   AF-A0A8S3ERN0-F1
#
_cell.length_a   1.000
_cell.length_b   1.000
_cell.length_c   1.000
_cell.angle_alpha   90.00
_cell.angle_beta   90.00
_cell.angle_gamma   90.00
#
_symmetry.space_group_name_H-M   'P 1'
#
loop_
_entity.id
_entity.type
_entity.pdbx_description
1 polymer ?
#
loop_
_entity_poly.entity_id
_entity_poly.type
_entity_poly.pdbx_seq_one_letter_code
_entity_poly.pdbx_strand_id
1 'polypeptide(L)'
;MIITAVLRNRPNTTKQKNAFPPNYVHSLDSTHMMMTALQCARNGITFVSVHDSFWTHACDADRLSKYCREQFVALHKEPLLKILSQDLVSKYEFKSSEYARADEKQKQTMKLLNETLRRVPERGTFKLESVLDSTYFFS
;
A
#
# COMPACT_ATOMS: atom_id res chain seq x y z
N MET A 1 5.92 8.81 46.80
CA MET A 1 5.22 7.61 46.27
C MET A 1 4.69 7.93 44.87
N ILE A 2 5.57 8.17 43.89
CA ILE A 2 5.20 8.45 42.49
C ILE A 2 6.22 7.75 41.58
N ILE A 3 6.11 6.43 41.52
CA ILE A 3 6.65 5.58 40.46
C ILE A 3 5.52 4.55 40.34
N THR A 4 4.78 4.40 39.24
CA THR A 4 5.14 3.59 38.08
C THR A 4 3.92 3.62 37.14
N ALA A 5 4.14 3.39 35.84
CA ALA A 5 3.14 3.10 34.80
C ALA A 5 2.74 4.26 33.88
N VAL A 6 3.74 4.79 33.15
CA VAL A 6 3.55 4.95 31.71
C VAL A 6 3.33 3.55 31.15
N LEU A 7 2.08 3.10 31.11
CA LEU A 7 1.69 1.90 30.38
C LEU A 7 2.01 2.16 28.90
N ARG A 8 3.21 1.78 28.46
CA ARG A 8 3.49 1.59 27.04
C ARG A 8 2.49 0.56 26.54
N ASN A 9 1.45 1.00 25.84
CA ASN A 9 0.51 0.13 25.16
C ASN A 9 1.30 -0.71 24.15
N ARG A 10 1.59 -1.97 24.53
CA ARG A 10 2.27 -2.91 23.64
C ARG A 10 1.39 -3.14 22.40
N PRO A 11 1.97 -3.21 21.20
CA PRO A 11 1.19 -3.49 20.00
C PRO A 11 0.41 -4.80 20.12
N ASN A 12 -0.87 -4.78 19.78
CA ASN A 12 -1.67 -5.99 19.65
C ASN A 12 -1.27 -6.70 18.34
N THR A 13 -0.46 -7.74 18.45
CA THR A 13 0.14 -8.45 17.31
C THR A 13 -0.90 -9.10 16.41
N THR A 14 -1.97 -9.67 16.98
CA THR A 14 -3.08 -10.27 16.21
C THR A 14 -3.80 -9.22 15.37
N LYS A 15 -4.13 -8.07 15.96
CA LYS A 15 -4.77 -6.97 15.21
C LYS A 15 -3.85 -6.42 14.12
N GLN A 16 -2.56 -6.20 14.42
CA GLN A 16 -1.60 -5.68 13.44
C GLN A 16 -1.43 -6.63 12.25
N LYS A 17 -1.22 -7.93 12.50
CA LYS A 17 -1.06 -8.94 11.46
C LYS A 17 -2.29 -9.00 10.55
N ASN A 18 -3.49 -8.97 11.13
CA ASN A 18 -4.73 -9.13 10.37
C ASN A 18 -5.16 -7.85 9.64
N ALA A 19 -4.86 -6.67 10.21
CA ALA A 19 -5.26 -5.39 9.64
C ALA A 19 -4.27 -4.86 8.60
N PHE A 20 -3.01 -5.30 8.63
CA PHE A 20 -2.00 -4.76 7.72
C PHE A 20 -2.35 -4.97 6.23
N PRO A 21 -2.69 -6.19 5.75
CA PRO A 21 -3.04 -6.37 4.34
C PRO A 21 -4.21 -5.49 3.85
N PRO A 22 -5.40 -5.47 4.50
CA PRO A 22 -6.50 -4.64 4.03
C PRO A 22 -6.17 -3.14 4.11
N ASN A 23 -5.49 -2.70 5.17
CA ASN A 23 -5.11 -1.28 5.30
C ASN A 23 -4.13 -0.84 4.21
N TYR A 24 -3.20 -1.72 3.81
CA TYR A 24 -2.28 -1.42 2.73
C TYR A 24 -3.00 -1.30 1.38
N VAL A 25 -3.90 -2.22 1.06
CA VAL A 25 -4.71 -2.15 -0.17
C VAL A 25 -5.57 -0.89 -0.18
N HIS A 26 -6.29 -0.59 0.91
CA HIS A 26 -7.08 0.64 1.01
C HIS A 26 -6.25 1.92 0.85
N SER A 27 -4.97 1.91 1.26
CA SER A 27 -4.08 3.05 1.04
C SER A 27 -3.72 3.23 -0.44
N LEU A 28 -3.62 2.14 -1.20
CA LEU A 28 -3.41 2.18 -2.65
C LEU A 28 -4.67 2.64 -3.38
N ASP A 29 -5.85 2.15 -2.99
CA ASP A 29 -7.14 2.60 -3.55
C ASP A 29 -7.34 4.10 -3.31
N SER A 30 -6.98 4.57 -2.11
CA SER A 30 -7.01 6.00 -1.78
C SER A 30 -6.02 6.81 -2.61
N THR A 31 -4.84 6.25 -2.89
CA THR A 31 -3.83 6.90 -3.74
C THR A 31 -4.33 7.00 -5.19
N HIS A 32 -4.92 5.92 -5.73
CA HIS A 32 -5.49 5.90 -7.07
C HIS A 32 -6.65 6.89 -7.23
N MET A 33 -7.55 6.94 -6.25
CA MET A 33 -8.63 7.93 -6.19
C MET A 33 -8.08 9.36 -6.18
N MET A 34 -7.08 9.66 -5.35
CA MET A 34 -6.49 11.00 -5.27
C MET A 34 -5.76 11.39 -6.57
N MET A 35 -5.02 10.48 -7.18
CA MET A 35 -4.38 10.70 -8.49
C MET A 35 -5.44 11.02 -9.57
N THR A 36 -6.54 10.28 -9.58
CA THR A 36 -7.65 10.48 -10.52
C THR A 36 -8.34 11.83 -10.29
N ALA A 37 -8.60 12.20 -9.04
CA ALA A 37 -9.18 13.48 -8.66
C ALA A 37 -8.31 14.66 -9.10
N LEU A 38 -6.99 14.58 -8.89
CA LEU A 38 -6.04 15.60 -9.33
C LEU A 38 -6.00 15.74 -10.86
N GLN A 39 -6.06 14.62 -11.58
CA GLN A 39 -6.13 14.62 -13.04
C GLN A 39 -7.43 15.26 -13.54
N CYS A 40 -8.56 14.97 -12.91
CA CYS A 40 -9.85 15.60 -13.21
C CYS A 40 -9.79 17.12 -12.97
N ALA A 41 -9.28 17.55 -11.81
CA ALA A 41 -9.16 18.96 -11.44
C ALA A 41 -8.31 19.75 -12.45
N ARG A 42 -7.18 19.19 -12.90
CA ARG A 42 -6.31 19.80 -13.93
C ARG A 42 -6.99 19.98 -15.29
N ASN A 43 -8.03 19.20 -15.56
CA ASN A 43 -8.73 19.15 -16.84
C ASN A 43 -10.16 19.75 -16.77
N GLY A 44 -10.48 20.44 -15.67
CA GLY A 44 -11.77 21.11 -15.47
C GLY A 44 -12.95 20.16 -15.25
N ILE A 45 -12.70 18.92 -14.82
CA ILE A 45 -13.74 17.92 -14.56
C ILE A 45 -14.11 17.94 -13.08
N THR A 46 -15.40 18.12 -12.76
CA THR A 46 -15.93 17.94 -11.41
C THR A 46 -15.83 16.48 -11.01
N PHE A 47 -15.20 16.19 -9.88
CA PHE A 47 -14.99 14.83 -9.38
C PHE A 47 -15.44 14.73 -7.93
N VAL A 48 -16.18 13.68 -7.60
CA VAL A 48 -16.43 13.25 -6.23
C VAL A 48 -16.29 11.73 -6.15
N SER A 49 -15.95 11.22 -4.98
CA SER A 49 -15.79 9.78 -4.77
C SER A 49 -16.42 9.33 -3.47
N VAL A 50 -17.06 8.17 -3.50
CA VAL A 50 -17.40 7.38 -2.31
C VAL A 50 -16.57 6.11 -2.38
N HIS A 51 -15.42 6.10 -1.71
CA HIS A 51 -14.42 5.03 -1.80
C HIS A 51 -14.02 4.73 -3.26
N ASP A 52 -14.39 3.57 -3.79
CA ASP A 52 -14.11 3.07 -5.14
C ASP A 52 -15.16 3.50 -6.17
N SER A 53 -16.19 4.23 -5.77
CA SER A 53 -17.23 4.75 -6.66
C SER A 53 -16.93 6.19 -7.04
N PHE A 54 -16.58 6.44 -8.30
CA PHE A 54 -16.15 7.75 -8.78
C PHE A 54 -17.22 8.40 -9.64
N TRP A 55 -17.61 9.63 -9.30
CA TRP A 55 -18.72 10.33 -9.93
C TRP A 55 -18.27 11.66 -10.56
N THR A 56 -18.92 12.01 -11.67
CA THR A 56 -18.75 13.25 -12.39
C THR A 56 -20.06 13.60 -13.12
N HIS A 57 -20.10 14.71 -13.87
CA HIS A 57 -21.22 15.01 -14.75
C HIS A 57 -21.23 14.08 -15.96
N ALA A 58 -22.42 13.75 -16.47
CA ALA A 58 -22.58 12.78 -17.56
C ALA A 58 -21.76 13.09 -18.82
N CYS A 59 -21.56 14.38 -19.14
CA CYS A 59 -20.74 14.81 -20.27
C CYS A 59 -19.25 14.47 -20.15
N ASP A 60 -18.76 14.21 -18.93
CA ASP A 60 -17.36 13.90 -18.64
C ASP A 60 -17.12 12.43 -18.27
N ALA A 61 -18.17 11.58 -18.26
CA ALA A 61 -18.08 10.19 -17.81
C ALA A 61 -17.00 9.39 -18.57
N ASP A 62 -16.91 9.54 -19.89
CA ASP A 62 -15.90 8.87 -20.71
C ASP A 62 -14.47 9.33 -20.37
N ARG A 63 -14.31 10.63 -20.09
CA ARG A 63 -13.02 11.23 -19.72
C ARG A 63 -12.59 10.73 -18.34
N LEU A 64 -13.51 10.69 -17.37
CA LEU A 64 -13.26 10.11 -16.06
C LEU A 64 -12.84 8.65 -16.18
N SER A 65 -13.60 7.83 -16.92
CA SER A 65 -13.30 6.41 -17.12
C SER A 65 -11.90 6.20 -17.72
N LYS A 66 -11.51 7.03 -18.69
CA LYS A 66 -10.14 7.05 -19.23
C LYS A 66 -9.10 7.40 -18.16
N TYR A 67 -9.30 8.47 -17.41
CA TYR A 67 -8.36 8.89 -16.36
C TYR A 67 -8.23 7.84 -15.25
N CYS A 68 -9.31 7.15 -14.87
CA CYS A 68 -9.25 6.05 -13.92
C CYS A 68 -8.27 4.97 -14.37
N ARG A 69 -8.38 4.50 -15.62
CA ARG A 69 -7.48 3.49 -16.18
C ARG A 69 -6.04 3.98 -16.25
N GLU A 70 -5.82 5.21 -16.72
CA GLU A 70 -4.49 5.82 -16.81
C GLU A 70 -3.80 5.91 -15.44
N GLN A 71 -4.50 6.40 -14.42
CA GLN A 71 -3.93 6.55 -13.09
C GLN A 71 -3.72 5.20 -12.38
N PHE A 72 -4.58 4.20 -12.64
CA PHE A 72 -4.38 2.85 -12.12
C PHE A 72 -3.10 2.22 -12.67
N VAL A 73 -2.92 2.30 -14.00
CA VAL A 73 -1.72 1.79 -14.66
C VAL A 73 -0.49 2.55 -14.18
N ALA A 74 -0.56 3.88 -14.06
CA ALA A 74 0.54 4.69 -13.55
C ALA A 74 0.96 4.25 -12.13
N LEU A 75 0.00 4.08 -11.22
CA LEU A 75 0.27 3.66 -9.84
C LEU A 75 0.88 2.26 -9.77
N HIS A 76 0.28 1.28 -10.46
CA HIS A 76 0.71 -0.12 -10.36
C HIS A 76 1.94 -0.47 -11.21
N LYS A 77 2.36 0.44 -12.10
CA LYS A 77 3.65 0.32 -12.81
C LYS A 77 4.83 0.48 -11.85
N GLU A 78 4.67 1.27 -10.80
CA GLU A 78 5.66 1.43 -9.75
C GLU A 78 5.96 0.10 -9.04
N PRO A 79 7.18 -0.10 -8.52
CA PRO A 79 7.56 -1.31 -7.80
C PRO A 79 7.06 -1.28 -6.35
N LEU A 80 5.75 -1.10 -6.13
CA LEU A 80 5.11 -0.83 -4.83
C LEU A 80 5.56 -1.78 -3.70
N LEU A 81 5.55 -3.10 -3.94
CA LEU A 81 5.99 -4.06 -2.91
C LEU A 81 7.50 -4.01 -2.62
N LYS A 82 8.32 -3.60 -3.60
CA LYS A 82 9.76 -3.39 -3.37
C LYS A 82 9.99 -2.13 -2.54
N ILE A 83 9.26 -1.05 -2.82
CA ILE A 83 9.29 0.18 -2.04
C ILE A 83 8.87 -0.11 -0.59
N LEU A 84 7.75 -0.81 -0.41
CA LEU A 84 7.28 -1.23 0.90
C LEU A 84 8.32 -2.09 1.64
N SER A 85 8.91 -3.08 0.96
CA SER A 85 9.97 -3.92 1.52
C SER A 85 11.18 -3.09 1.97
N GLN A 86 11.65 -2.17 1.14
CA GLN A 86 12.76 -1.26 1.48
C GLN A 86 12.45 -0.41 2.71
N ASP A 87 11.24 0.15 2.78
CA ASP A 87 10.77 0.94 3.93
C ASP A 87 10.72 0.11 5.22
N LEU A 88 10.20 -1.11 5.14
CA LEU A 88 10.11 -1.99 6.31
C LEU A 88 11.47 -2.48 6.75
N VAL A 89 12.37 -2.82 5.83
CA VAL A 89 13.77 -3.17 6.13
C VAL A 89 14.46 -1.99 6.80
N SER A 90 14.37 -0.79 6.23
CA SER A 90 14.99 0.41 6.80
C SER A 90 14.52 0.70 8.23
N LYS A 91 13.24 0.48 8.52
CA LYS A 91 12.62 0.81 9.82
C LYS A 91 12.76 -0.30 10.87
N TYR A 92 12.71 -1.57 10.48
CA TYR A 92 12.49 -2.69 11.40
C TYR A 92 13.53 -3.81 11.30
N GLU A 93 14.50 -3.73 10.39
CA GLU A 93 15.57 -4.73 10.31
C GLU A 93 16.45 -4.70 11.57
N PHE A 94 16.71 -5.89 12.12
CA PHE A 94 17.66 -6.06 13.23
C PHE A 94 19.10 -6.06 12.74
N LYS A 95 19.95 -5.28 13.40
CA LYS A 95 21.39 -5.17 13.10
C LYS A 95 22.20 -6.25 13.81
N SER A 96 23.38 -6.57 13.27
CA SER A 96 24.33 -7.54 13.82
C SER A 96 24.65 -7.33 15.32
N SER A 97 24.69 -6.07 15.77
CA SER A 97 24.92 -5.71 17.18
C SER A 97 23.78 -6.08 18.13
N GLU A 98 22.54 -6.18 17.62
CA GLU A 98 21.36 -6.51 18.42
C GLU A 98 21.27 -8.00 18.73
N TYR A 99 21.87 -8.85 17.89
CA TYR A 99 21.93 -10.30 18.12
C TYR A 99 22.80 -10.67 19.34
N ALA A 100 23.78 -9.84 19.70
CA ALA A 100 24.72 -10.14 20.78
C ALA A 100 24.03 -10.26 22.15
N ARG A 101 22.86 -9.64 22.31
CA ARG A 101 22.09 -9.62 23.56
C ARG A 101 20.90 -10.58 23.57
N ALA A 102 20.70 -11.31 22.47
CA ALA A 102 19.55 -12.16 22.26
C ALA A 102 19.86 -13.63 22.59
N ASP A 103 18.88 -14.37 23.11
CA ASP A 103 18.96 -15.82 23.18
C ASP A 103 18.84 -16.47 21.78
N GLU A 104 19.14 -17.77 21.65
CA GLU A 104 19.14 -18.44 20.35
C GLU A 104 17.77 -18.41 19.64
N LYS A 105 16.67 -18.49 20.40
CA LYS A 105 15.32 -18.43 19.84
C LYS A 105 14.99 -17.03 19.32
N GLN A 106 15.41 -16.00 20.05
CA GLN A 106 15.29 -14.61 19.64
C GLN A 106 16.12 -14.35 18.37
N LYS A 107 17.37 -14.81 18.32
CA LYS A 107 18.22 -14.70 17.11
C LYS A 107 17.57 -15.33 15.89
N GLN A 108 17.00 -16.53 16.03
CA GLN A 108 16.28 -17.20 14.93
C GLN A 108 15.08 -16.37 14.45
N THR A 109 14.30 -15.82 15.38
CA THR A 109 13.15 -14.97 15.06
C THR A 109 13.58 -13.68 14.34
N MET A 110 14.67 -13.04 14.79
CA MET A 110 15.24 -11.84 14.18
C MET A 110 15.72 -12.10 12.75
N LYS A 111 16.44 -13.22 12.53
CA LYS A 111 16.89 -13.64 11.20
C LYS A 111 15.70 -13.89 10.27
N LEU A 112 14.71 -14.64 10.74
CA LEU A 112 13.50 -14.94 9.98
C LEU A 112 12.76 -13.67 9.59
N LEU A 113 12.66 -12.68 10.48
CA LEU A 113 12.06 -11.39 10.17
C LEU A 113 12.84 -10.68 9.04
N ASN A 114 14.16 -10.52 9.19
CA ASN A 114 14.99 -9.84 8.21
C ASN A 114 14.88 -10.52 6.82
N GLU A 115 14.89 -11.85 6.77
CA GLU A 115 14.67 -12.63 5.54
C GLU A 115 13.27 -12.40 4.95
N THR A 116 12.24 -12.45 5.79
CA THR A 116 10.84 -12.25 5.36
C THR A 116 10.62 -10.86 4.79
N LEU A 117 11.18 -9.81 5.41
CA LEU A 117 11.05 -8.44 4.94
C LEU A 117 11.69 -8.24 3.55
N ARG A 118 12.75 -8.98 3.24
CA ARG A 118 13.48 -8.93 1.96
C ARG A 118 12.86 -9.81 0.87
N ARG A 119 12.00 -10.76 1.24
CA ARG A 119 11.38 -11.72 0.32
C ARG A 119 10.13 -11.14 -0.34
N VAL A 120 10.33 -10.26 -1.32
CA VAL A 120 9.24 -9.74 -2.16
C VAL A 120 8.76 -10.83 -3.13
N PRO A 121 7.43 -11.10 -3.23
CA PRO A 121 6.89 -12.06 -4.19
C PRO A 121 7.21 -11.68 -5.64
N GLU A 122 7.38 -12.69 -6.50
CA GLU A 122 7.59 -12.50 -7.93
C GLU A 122 6.30 -12.02 -8.62
N ARG A 123 6.46 -11.25 -9.71
CA ARG A 123 5.33 -10.79 -10.52
C ARG A 123 4.88 -11.91 -11.46
N GLY A 124 3.57 -11.95 -11.73
CA GLY A 124 3.00 -12.82 -12.76
C GLY A 124 3.23 -12.28 -14.18
N THR A 125 2.57 -12.91 -15.16
CA THR A 125 2.70 -12.60 -16.60
C THR A 125 1.66 -11.61 -17.13
N PHE A 126 0.76 -11.12 -16.27
CA PHE A 126 -0.29 -10.17 -16.66
C PHE A 126 0.31 -8.85 -17.18
N LYS A 127 -0.18 -8.38 -18.33
CA LYS A 127 0.24 -7.11 -18.94
C LYS A 127 -0.63 -5.98 -18.41
N LEU A 128 -0.07 -5.16 -17.52
CA LEU A 128 -0.80 -4.08 -16.85
C LEU A 128 -1.42 -3.08 -17.84
N GLU A 129 -0.76 -2.84 -18.97
CA GLU A 129 -1.22 -1.93 -20.02
C GLU A 129 -2.57 -2.34 -20.62
N SER A 130 -2.96 -3.62 -20.54
CA SER A 130 -4.28 -4.09 -21.00
C SER A 130 -5.44 -3.46 -20.24
N VAL A 131 -5.20 -2.90 -19.05
CA VAL A 131 -6.20 -2.15 -18.29
C VAL A 131 -6.68 -0.93 -19.06
N LEU A 132 -5.82 -0.29 -19.87
CA LEU A 132 -6.15 0.93 -20.64
C LEU A 132 -7.31 0.72 -21.63
N ASP A 133 -7.45 -0.50 -22.14
CA ASP A 133 -8.46 -0.89 -23.12
C ASP A 133 -9.66 -1.60 -22.48
N SER A 134 -9.68 -1.75 -21.15
CA SER A 134 -10.73 -2.50 -20.46
C SER A 134 -11.97 -1.64 -20.21
N THR A 135 -13.02 -1.88 -21.02
CA THR A 135 -14.32 -1.21 -20.90
C THR A 135 -14.95 -1.40 -19.52
N TYR A 136 -14.82 -2.59 -18.92
CA TYR A 136 -15.47 -2.95 -17.66
C TYR A 136 -14.55 -2.82 -16.44
N PHE A 137 -13.43 -2.11 -16.56
CA PHE A 137 -12.54 -1.87 -15.42
C PHE A 137 -13.19 -0.97 -14.37
N PHE A 138 -13.80 0.13 -14.82
CA PHE A 138 -14.66 1.02 -14.04
C PHE A 138 -15.84 1.36 -14.94
N SER A 139 -17.02 0.84 -14.58
CA SER A 139 -18.27 0.94 -15.34
C SER A 139 -19.45 1.27 -14.46
#